data_AF-A0A920V7W6-F1
#
_entry.id   AF-A0A920V7W6-F1
#
_cell.length_a   1.000
_cell.length_b   1.000
_cell.length_c   1.000
_cell.angle_alpha   90.00
_cell.angle_beta   90.00
_cell.angle_gamma   90.00
#
_symmetry.space_group_name_H-M   'P 1'
#
loop_
_entity.id
_entity.type
_entity.pdbx_description
1 polymer ?
#
loop_
_entity_poly.entity_id
_entity_poly.type
_entity_poly.pdbx_seq_one_letter_code
_entity_poly.pdbx_strand_id
1 'polypeptide(L)'
;MDLAQKTLVTGIAQAKAAFSPVVAIAGSFSTKDKMEDAFQGLNQQALFNPITKKTWTITNVKKIPKIFSSAFKTSMLQKGGPVCINVPRNILAKTSKVNINQSKKSYNSESSLKAKSSSIKKSVKIIIQSTKPVIIAGGGIKYTAKYKEVIKLAEI
;
A
#
# COMPACT_ATOMS: atom_id res chain seq x y z
N MET A 1 1.72 -5.20 -25.92
CA MET A 1 1.85 -5.05 -24.46
C MET A 1 3.16 -4.33 -24.19
N ASP A 2 3.15 -3.17 -23.53
CA ASP A 2 4.40 -2.46 -23.21
C ASP A 2 5.26 -3.32 -22.25
N LEU A 3 6.54 -3.48 -22.57
CA LEU A 3 7.47 -4.42 -21.92
C LEU A 3 7.64 -4.08 -20.43
N ALA A 4 7.60 -2.79 -20.10
CA ALA A 4 7.79 -2.27 -18.74
C ALA A 4 6.71 -2.70 -17.74
N GLN A 5 5.47 -2.89 -18.19
CA GLN A 5 4.40 -3.33 -17.28
C GLN A 5 4.45 -4.84 -17.01
N LYS A 6 4.95 -5.65 -17.96
CA LYS A 6 5.07 -7.10 -17.79
C LYS A 6 6.03 -7.47 -16.67
N THR A 7 7.16 -6.77 -16.60
CA THR A 7 8.20 -7.01 -15.59
C THR A 7 7.77 -6.57 -14.20
N LEU A 8 6.90 -5.55 -14.10
CA LEU A 8 6.34 -5.08 -12.83
C LEU A 8 5.38 -6.08 -12.18
N VAL A 9 4.65 -6.89 -12.95
CA VAL A 9 3.63 -7.83 -12.43
C VAL A 9 4.24 -8.76 -11.38
N THR A 10 5.37 -9.40 -11.68
CA THR A 10 6.02 -10.33 -10.75
C THR A 10 6.54 -9.61 -9.49
N GLY A 11 7.18 -8.46 -9.65
CA GLY A 11 7.69 -7.68 -8.50
C GLY A 11 6.56 -7.19 -7.59
N ILE A 12 5.44 -6.75 -8.17
CA ILE A 12 4.26 -6.31 -7.42
C ILE A 12 3.56 -7.49 -6.75
N ALA A 13 3.44 -8.64 -7.40
CA ALA A 13 2.93 -9.86 -6.77
C ALA A 13 3.79 -10.26 -5.56
N GLN A 14 5.11 -10.17 -5.67
CA GLN A 14 6.01 -10.47 -4.55
C GLN A 14 5.86 -9.47 -3.41
N ALA A 15 5.73 -8.16 -3.71
CA ALA A 15 5.45 -7.15 -2.71
C ALA A 15 4.11 -7.40 -1.99
N LYS A 16 3.09 -7.90 -2.69
CA LYS A 16 1.79 -8.28 -2.11
C LYS A 16 1.94 -9.44 -1.13
N ALA A 17 2.70 -10.49 -1.50
CA ALA A 17 2.97 -11.64 -0.63
C ALA A 17 3.78 -11.26 0.61
N ALA A 18 4.76 -10.35 0.47
CA ALA A 18 5.60 -9.88 1.56
C ALA A 18 4.95 -8.77 2.43
N PHE A 19 3.75 -8.32 2.09
CA PHE A 19 3.07 -7.17 2.72
C PHE A 19 3.90 -5.89 2.66
N SER A 20 4.68 -5.72 1.61
CA SER A 20 5.57 -4.58 1.42
C SER A 20 4.82 -3.39 0.83
N PRO A 21 4.92 -2.19 1.44
CA PRO A 21 4.28 -0.99 0.92
C PRO A 21 5.03 -0.49 -0.32
N VAL A 22 4.47 -0.70 -1.49
CA VAL A 22 5.04 -0.28 -2.79
C VAL A 22 4.01 0.56 -3.53
N VAL A 23 4.45 1.67 -4.14
CA VAL A 23 3.61 2.47 -5.04
C VAL A 23 4.16 2.32 -6.45
N ALA A 24 3.52 1.48 -7.26
CA ALA A 24 3.84 1.34 -8.68
C ALA A 24 3.21 2.49 -9.47
N ILE A 25 4.00 3.12 -10.35
CA ILE A 25 3.53 4.15 -11.26
C ILE A 25 3.67 3.58 -12.67
N ALA A 26 2.55 3.45 -13.38
CA ALA A 26 2.51 2.87 -14.70
C ALA A 26 1.97 3.89 -15.70
N GLY A 27 2.71 4.12 -16.79
CA GLY A 27 2.17 4.87 -17.93
C GLY A 27 1.03 4.08 -18.58
N SER A 28 0.02 4.76 -19.10
CA SER A 28 -1.04 4.12 -19.89
C SER A 28 -1.31 4.88 -21.18
N PHE A 29 -2.01 4.22 -22.11
CA PHE A 29 -2.54 4.85 -23.33
C PHE A 29 -3.37 6.10 -22.99
N SER A 30 -3.44 7.02 -23.95
CA SER A 30 -4.24 8.24 -23.85
C SER A 30 -5.69 7.89 -23.59
N THR A 31 -6.39 8.73 -22.82
CA THR A 31 -7.83 8.49 -22.55
C THR A 31 -8.70 8.60 -23.81
N LYS A 32 -8.21 9.22 -24.89
CA LYS A 32 -8.91 9.35 -26.17
C LYS A 32 -8.77 8.06 -27.01
N ASP A 33 -7.56 7.54 -27.10
CA ASP A 33 -7.19 6.36 -27.89
C ASP A 33 -7.75 5.05 -27.33
N LYS A 34 -8.32 5.07 -26.11
CA LYS A 34 -8.96 3.90 -25.47
C LYS A 34 -10.13 3.33 -26.29
N MET A 35 -10.76 4.14 -27.15
CA MET A 35 -11.91 3.71 -27.96
C MET A 35 -11.56 3.40 -29.42
N GLU A 36 -10.40 3.85 -29.91
CA GLU A 36 -10.16 3.96 -31.36
C GLU A 36 -9.43 2.75 -31.95
N ASP A 37 -8.85 1.86 -31.13
CA ASP A 37 -8.18 0.66 -31.63
C ASP A 37 -8.32 -0.54 -30.67
N ALA A 38 -9.33 -1.38 -30.93
CA ALA A 38 -9.68 -2.55 -30.12
C ALA A 38 -8.63 -3.68 -30.18
N PHE A 39 -7.69 -3.66 -31.12
CA PHE A 39 -6.68 -4.72 -31.29
C PHE A 39 -5.46 -4.58 -30.37
N GLN A 40 -5.19 -3.39 -29.81
CA GLN A 40 -4.22 -3.18 -28.73
C GLN A 40 -4.90 -3.16 -27.34
N GLY A 41 -6.21 -3.43 -27.30
CA GLY A 41 -7.16 -3.26 -26.19
C GLY A 41 -7.04 -4.23 -25.02
N LEU A 42 -5.82 -4.71 -24.69
CA LEU A 42 -5.63 -5.39 -23.42
C LEU A 42 -5.75 -4.36 -22.29
N ASN A 43 -6.72 -4.56 -21.40
CA ASN A 43 -6.83 -3.79 -20.16
C ASN A 43 -5.68 -4.17 -19.21
N GLN A 44 -4.47 -3.70 -19.51
CA GLN A 44 -3.26 -3.99 -18.72
C GLN A 44 -3.43 -3.55 -17.25
N GLN A 45 -4.29 -2.57 -16.99
CA GLN A 45 -4.60 -2.12 -15.63
C GLN A 45 -5.29 -3.24 -14.82
N ALA A 46 -6.08 -4.09 -15.47
CA ALA A 46 -6.75 -5.22 -14.81
C ALA A 46 -5.75 -6.26 -14.28
N LEU A 47 -4.56 -6.37 -14.88
CA LEU A 47 -3.51 -7.29 -14.41
C LEU A 47 -3.03 -6.94 -13.00
N PHE A 48 -3.08 -5.66 -12.62
CA PHE A 48 -2.63 -5.21 -11.30
C PHE A 48 -3.71 -5.33 -10.22
N ASN A 49 -4.98 -5.45 -10.57
CA ASN A 49 -6.08 -5.53 -9.60
C ASN A 49 -5.93 -6.69 -8.59
N PRO A 50 -5.64 -7.95 -8.99
CA PRO A 50 -5.50 -9.04 -8.02
C PRO A 50 -4.24 -8.92 -7.14
N ILE A 51 -3.19 -8.29 -7.66
CA ILE A 51 -1.87 -8.22 -7.03
C ILE A 51 -1.59 -6.89 -6.33
N THR A 52 -2.56 -5.98 -6.25
CA THR A 52 -2.44 -4.72 -5.51
C THR A 52 -3.55 -4.59 -4.46
N LYS A 53 -3.39 -3.68 -3.50
CA LYS A 53 -4.47 -3.30 -2.56
C LYS A 53 -5.51 -2.43 -3.26
N LYS A 54 -5.06 -1.62 -4.21
CA LYS A 54 -5.89 -0.72 -4.99
C LYS A 54 -5.14 -0.24 -6.22
N THR A 55 -5.89 -0.03 -7.29
CA THR A 55 -5.44 0.64 -8.51
C THR A 55 -6.15 1.98 -8.65
N TRP A 56 -5.46 2.98 -9.21
CA TRP A 56 -6.04 4.27 -9.60
C TRP A 56 -5.67 4.57 -11.03
N THR A 57 -6.55 5.29 -11.73
CA THR A 57 -6.24 5.89 -13.03
C THR A 57 -6.46 7.39 -12.95
N ILE A 58 -5.43 8.16 -13.25
CA ILE A 58 -5.49 9.62 -13.16
C ILE A 58 -6.25 10.16 -14.37
N THR A 59 -7.40 10.80 -14.13
CA THR A 59 -8.23 11.40 -15.19
C THR A 59 -8.03 12.90 -15.36
N ASN A 60 -7.36 13.56 -14.41
CA ASN A 60 -7.11 15.00 -14.44
C ASN A 60 -5.81 15.32 -13.68
N VAL A 61 -4.96 16.15 -14.28
CA VAL A 61 -3.68 16.61 -13.72
C VAL A 61 -3.84 17.24 -12.32
N LYS A 62 -4.94 17.95 -12.06
CA LYS A 62 -5.23 18.56 -10.74
C LYS A 62 -5.42 17.53 -9.63
N LYS A 63 -5.75 16.27 -9.96
CA LYS A 63 -5.98 15.19 -8.99
C LYS A 63 -4.70 14.46 -8.58
N ILE A 64 -3.58 14.67 -9.28
CA ILE A 64 -2.30 13.99 -9.03
C ILE A 64 -1.93 14.04 -7.53
N PRO A 65 -1.87 15.20 -6.85
CA PRO A 65 -1.45 15.24 -5.45
C PRO A 65 -2.34 14.40 -4.53
N LYS A 66 -3.66 14.47 -4.72
CA LYS A 66 -4.64 13.72 -3.91
C LYS A 66 -4.53 12.22 -4.13
N ILE A 67 -4.36 11.79 -5.39
CA ILE A 67 -4.22 10.37 -5.74
C ILE A 67 -2.92 9.80 -5.17
N PHE A 68 -1.79 10.49 -5.33
CA PHE A 68 -0.51 10.05 -4.76
C PHE A 68 -0.57 9.98 -3.23
N SER A 69 -1.09 11.02 -2.56
CA SER A 69 -1.27 10.98 -1.11
C SER A 69 -2.17 9.81 -0.67
N SER A 70 -3.20 9.47 -1.45
CA SER A 70 -4.07 8.34 -1.14
C SER A 70 -3.36 7.00 -1.38
N ALA A 71 -2.57 6.89 -2.44
CA ALA A 71 -1.79 5.71 -2.77
C ALA A 71 -0.76 5.39 -1.69
N PHE A 72 0.04 6.39 -1.26
CA PHE A 72 0.96 6.22 -0.14
C PHE A 72 0.23 5.81 1.13
N LYS A 73 -0.85 6.50 1.48
CA LYS A 73 -1.68 6.14 2.65
C LYS A 73 -2.16 4.69 2.59
N THR A 74 -2.75 4.26 1.47
CA THR A 74 -3.29 2.92 1.30
C THR A 74 -2.20 1.86 1.30
N SER A 75 -1.04 2.12 0.69
CA SER A 75 0.08 1.18 0.69
C SER A 75 0.57 0.86 2.10
N MET A 76 0.56 1.85 3.00
CA MET A 76 1.06 1.77 4.37
C MET A 76 -0.01 1.38 5.42
N LEU A 77 -1.31 1.57 5.13
CA LEU A 77 -2.37 1.34 6.12
C LEU A 77 -2.53 -0.15 6.49
N GLN A 78 -2.61 -0.44 7.79
CA GLN A 78 -2.76 -1.79 8.36
C GLN A 78 -1.61 -2.73 7.94
N LYS A 79 -1.94 -3.87 7.32
CA LYS A 79 -0.99 -4.73 6.63
C LYS A 79 -0.54 -4.02 5.37
N GLY A 80 0.74 -3.70 5.30
CA GLY A 80 1.34 -3.05 4.13
C GLY A 80 1.07 -3.83 2.84
N GLY A 81 1.17 -3.16 1.71
CA GLY A 81 1.07 -3.85 0.43
C GLY A 81 1.11 -2.90 -0.76
N PRO A 82 1.29 -3.46 -1.96
CA PRO A 82 1.48 -2.68 -3.15
C PRO A 82 0.19 -2.01 -3.61
N VAL A 83 0.34 -0.87 -4.28
CA VAL A 83 -0.71 -0.18 -5.02
C VAL A 83 -0.21 0.23 -6.39
N CYS A 84 -1.10 0.49 -7.34
CA CYS A 84 -0.73 0.95 -8.68
C CYS A 84 -1.46 2.24 -9.05
N ILE A 85 -0.73 3.19 -9.65
CA ILE A 85 -1.25 4.43 -10.20
C ILE A 85 -0.98 4.42 -11.71
N ASN A 86 -2.04 4.38 -12.50
CA ASN A 86 -1.99 4.51 -13.94
C ASN A 86 -2.04 5.98 -14.33
N VAL A 87 -1.08 6.41 -15.15
CA VAL A 87 -0.97 7.79 -15.63
C VAL A 87 -1.09 7.81 -17.16
N PRO A 88 -2.24 8.22 -17.70
CA PRO A 88 -2.43 8.31 -19.15
C PRO A 88 -1.47 9.31 -19.79
N ARG A 89 -0.96 8.99 -20.99
CA ARG A 89 -0.02 9.85 -21.74
C ARG A 89 -0.52 11.28 -21.93
N ASN A 90 -1.80 11.45 -22.26
CA ASN A 90 -2.42 12.76 -22.44
C ASN A 90 -2.60 13.56 -21.13
N ILE A 91 -2.50 12.91 -19.97
CA ILE A 91 -2.46 13.56 -18.67
C ILE A 91 -1.02 13.96 -18.32
N LEU A 92 -0.03 13.11 -18.62
CA LEU A 92 1.40 13.45 -18.47
C LEU A 92 1.80 14.68 -19.30
N ALA A 93 1.23 14.83 -20.50
CA ALA A 93 1.50 15.96 -21.38
C ALA A 93 0.87 17.30 -20.91
N LYS A 94 0.04 17.30 -19.87
CA LYS A 94 -0.64 18.52 -19.38
C LYS A 94 0.08 19.12 -18.19
N THR A 95 0.06 20.45 -18.11
CA THR A 95 0.56 21.21 -16.96
C THR A 95 -0.60 21.77 -16.15
N SER A 96 -0.40 21.92 -14.83
CA SER A 96 -1.33 22.61 -13.95
C SER A 96 -0.59 23.13 -12.73
N LYS A 97 -0.95 24.34 -12.30
CA LYS A 97 -0.59 24.81 -10.96
C LYS A 97 -1.38 23.98 -9.95
N VAL A 98 -0.67 23.36 -9.01
CA VAL A 98 -1.25 22.58 -7.92
C VAL A 98 -0.62 23.04 -6.61
N ASN A 99 -1.44 23.24 -5.59
CA ASN A 99 -0.94 23.52 -4.25
C ASN A 99 -0.84 22.20 -3.48
N ILE A 100 0.36 21.84 -3.03
CA ILE A 100 0.60 20.65 -2.22
C ILE A 100 0.92 21.12 -0.81
N ASN A 101 0.06 20.79 0.15
CA ASN A 101 0.35 21.05 1.54
C ASN A 101 1.41 20.06 2.05
N GLN A 102 2.67 20.51 2.10
CA GLN A 102 3.82 19.70 2.51
C GLN A 102 3.83 19.38 4.02
N SER A 103 3.12 20.17 4.85
CA SER A 103 3.05 19.89 6.29
C SER A 103 2.12 18.72 6.63
N LYS A 104 1.23 18.35 5.70
CA LYS A 104 0.29 17.24 5.88
C LYS A 104 0.91 15.93 5.38
N LYS A 105 1.38 15.11 6.32
CA LYS A 105 1.81 13.73 6.02
C LYS A 105 0.68 12.93 5.38
N SER A 106 1.01 12.17 4.33
CA SER A 106 0.04 11.28 3.66
C SER A 106 -0.34 10.07 4.52
N TYR A 107 0.53 9.69 5.47
CA TYR A 107 0.35 8.55 6.36
C TYR A 107 0.92 8.85 7.75
N ASN A 108 0.26 8.32 8.77
CA ASN A 108 0.74 8.31 10.15
C ASN A 108 1.14 6.88 10.50
N SER A 109 2.38 6.67 10.94
CA SER A 109 2.95 5.37 11.29
C SER A 109 2.34 4.75 12.54
N GLU A 110 1.76 5.57 13.41
CA GLU A 110 1.08 5.07 14.60
C GLU A 110 -0.31 4.57 14.22
N SER A 111 -0.45 3.25 14.22
CA SER A 111 -1.76 2.61 14.26
C SER A 111 -2.50 3.07 15.51
N SER A 112 -3.63 3.76 15.33
CA SER A 112 -4.55 4.12 16.41
C SER A 112 -5.33 2.91 16.95
N LEU A 113 -5.20 1.74 16.32
CA LEU A 113 -5.82 0.51 16.77
C LEU A 113 -5.16 0.05 18.08
N LYS A 114 -5.89 0.20 19.18
CA LYS A 114 -5.54 -0.34 20.50
C LYS A 114 -6.44 -1.53 20.78
N ALA A 115 -5.88 -2.58 21.38
CA ALA A 115 -6.67 -3.68 21.90
C ALA A 115 -7.56 -3.19 23.06
N LYS A 116 -8.75 -3.79 23.20
CA LYS A 116 -9.64 -3.49 24.34
C LYS A 116 -8.95 -3.90 25.64
N SER A 117 -9.11 -3.09 26.69
CA SER A 117 -8.51 -3.37 28.01
C SER A 117 -8.92 -4.74 28.58
N SER A 118 -10.14 -5.19 28.30
CA SER A 118 -10.62 -6.53 28.68
C SER A 118 -9.85 -7.66 27.99
N SER A 119 -9.54 -7.51 26.71
CA SER A 119 -8.72 -8.48 25.95
C SER A 119 -7.29 -8.55 26.49
N ILE A 120 -6.69 -7.39 26.81
CA ILE A 120 -5.34 -7.32 27.40
C ILE A 120 -5.31 -8.04 28.74
N LYS A 121 -6.24 -7.75 29.65
CA LYS A 121 -6.32 -8.42 30.96
C LYS A 121 -6.47 -9.94 30.83
N LYS A 122 -7.28 -10.41 29.87
CA LYS A 122 -7.44 -11.83 29.59
C LYS A 122 -6.13 -12.47 29.11
N SER A 123 -5.43 -11.83 28.18
CA SER A 123 -4.12 -12.31 27.70
C SER A 123 -3.08 -12.38 28.81
N VAL A 124 -2.98 -11.35 29.67
CA VAL A 124 -2.07 -11.35 30.82
C VAL A 124 -2.35 -12.51 31.75
N LYS A 125 -3.62 -12.79 32.08
CA LYS A 125 -3.99 -13.92 32.94
C LYS A 125 -3.54 -15.26 32.34
N ILE A 126 -3.73 -15.45 31.03
CA ILE A 126 -3.30 -16.67 30.33
C ILE A 126 -1.77 -16.82 30.38
N ILE A 127 -1.03 -15.74 30.13
CA ILE A 127 0.44 -15.74 30.16
C ILE A 127 0.95 -16.13 31.56
N ILE A 128 0.42 -15.50 32.62
CA ILE A 128 0.82 -15.78 34.03
C ILE A 128 0.51 -17.21 34.44
N GLN A 129 -0.59 -17.80 33.94
CA GLN A 129 -0.98 -19.19 34.24
C GLN A 129 -0.20 -20.22 33.40
N SER A 130 0.60 -19.79 32.43
CA SER A 130 1.34 -20.68 31.54
C SER A 130 2.66 -21.13 32.19
N THR A 131 3.00 -22.41 32.05
CA THR A 131 4.23 -22.97 32.63
C THR A 131 5.48 -22.66 31.80
N LYS A 132 5.35 -22.59 30.48
CA LYS A 132 6.45 -22.32 29.53
C LYS A 132 5.94 -21.48 28.34
N PRO A 133 5.67 -20.18 28.53
CA PRO A 133 5.17 -19.33 27.45
C PRO A 133 6.24 -19.11 26.37
N VAL A 134 5.80 -19.03 25.11
CA VAL A 134 6.64 -18.69 23.96
C VAL A 134 6.01 -17.52 23.22
N ILE A 135 6.80 -16.48 22.94
CA ILE A 135 6.36 -15.31 22.18
C ILE A 135 6.82 -15.46 20.73
N ILE A 136 5.87 -15.64 19.81
CA ILE A 136 6.14 -15.64 18.37
C ILE A 136 5.85 -14.24 17.80
N ALA A 137 6.89 -13.45 17.59
CA ALA A 137 6.77 -12.09 17.06
C ALA A 137 6.82 -12.08 15.52
N GLY A 138 5.68 -11.83 14.88
CA GLY A 138 5.59 -11.74 13.42
C GLY A 138 6.05 -10.39 12.83
N GLY A 139 6.03 -10.30 11.49
CA GLY A 139 6.48 -9.11 10.74
C GLY A 139 5.79 -7.79 11.12
N GLY A 140 4.60 -7.83 11.73
CA GLY A 140 3.92 -6.63 12.24
C GLY A 140 4.75 -5.86 13.29
N ILE A 141 5.52 -6.57 14.12
CA ILE A 141 6.43 -5.94 15.10
C ILE A 141 7.62 -5.28 14.39
N LYS A 142 8.17 -5.94 13.38
CA LYS A 142 9.24 -5.39 12.51
C LYS A 142 8.78 -4.11 11.81
N TYR A 143 7.60 -4.12 11.20
CA TYR A 143 7.08 -2.98 10.44
C TYR A 143 6.69 -1.78 11.30
N THR A 144 6.31 -2.00 12.57
CA THR A 144 5.97 -0.92 13.50
C THR A 144 7.15 -0.46 14.34
N ALA A 145 8.34 -1.06 14.16
CA ALA A 145 9.54 -0.81 14.97
C ALA A 145 9.32 -0.97 16.49
N LYS A 146 8.32 -1.76 16.90
CA LYS A 146 7.95 -2.00 18.31
C LYS A 146 8.61 -3.23 18.94
N TYR A 147 9.81 -3.58 18.47
CA TYR A 147 10.50 -4.77 18.94
C TYR A 147 10.97 -4.63 20.39
N LYS A 148 11.26 -3.40 20.84
CA LYS A 148 11.71 -3.11 22.20
C LYS A 148 10.66 -3.46 23.25
N GLU A 149 9.38 -3.17 22.96
CA GLU A 149 8.26 -3.47 23.84
C GLU A 149 8.02 -4.97 23.97
N VAL A 150 8.24 -5.72 22.88
CA VAL A 150 8.13 -7.19 22.89
C VAL A 150 9.27 -7.82 23.70
N ILE A 151 10.50 -7.31 23.55
CA ILE A 151 11.64 -7.77 24.35
C ILE A 151 11.37 -7.54 25.84
N LYS A 152 10.92 -6.34 26.21
CA LYS A 152 10.55 -6.04 27.60
C LYS A 152 9.50 -7.00 28.15
N LEU A 153 8.51 -7.40 27.35
CA LEU A 153 7.50 -8.38 27.77
C LEU A 153 8.08 -9.78 27.97
N ALA A 154 9.08 -10.16 27.17
CA ALA A 154 9.74 -11.47 27.24
C ALA A 154 10.69 -11.60 28.44
N GLU A 155 11.17 -10.48 28.97
CA GLU A 155 12.12 -10.41 30.09
C GLU A 155 11.44 -10.26 31.46
N ILE A 156 10.10 -10.12 31.50
CA ILE A 156 9.29 -10.11 32.74
C ILE A 156 8.99 -11.54 33.16
#